data_AF-A0AAD6BQA8-F1
#
_entry.id   AF-A0AAD6BQA8-F1
#
_cell.length_a   1.000
_cell.length_b   1.000
_cell.length_c   1.000
_cell.angle_alpha   90.00
_cell.angle_beta   90.00
_cell.angle_gamma   90.00
#
_symmetry.space_group_name_H-M   'P 1'
#
loop_
_entity.id
_entity.type
_entity.pdbx_description
1 polymer ?
#
loop_
_entity_poly.entity_id
_entity_poly.type
_entity_poly.pdbx_seq_one_letter_code
_entity_poly.pdbx_strand_id
1 'polypeptide(L)'
;MEGDCLSCMKYLMFIFNFFIFLGGSFLLGVGVWVLVDPMGFREIVAANPVLFTGVYVILAMGSMLFLLGFLGCCGAIRENKCLLMFVSVLQRHLSHIF
;
A
#
# COMPACT_ATOMS: atom_id res chain seq x y z
N MET A 1 35.46 -3.60 6.74
CA MET A 1 34.64 -2.38 6.51
C MET A 1 33.39 -2.68 5.67
N GLU A 2 33.11 -3.94 5.32
CA GLU A 2 31.86 -4.30 4.61
C GLU A 2 30.59 -4.27 5.48
N GLY A 3 30.70 -4.30 6.81
CA GLY A 3 29.53 -4.33 7.72
C GLY A 3 28.73 -3.01 7.79
N ASP A 4 29.39 -1.88 7.58
CA ASP A 4 28.77 -0.56 7.72
C ASP A 4 27.84 -0.22 6.53
N CYS A 5 28.21 -0.65 5.32
CA CYS A 5 27.44 -0.40 4.09
C CYS A 5 26.13 -1.21 4.05
N LEU A 6 26.19 -2.49 4.46
CA LEU A 6 25.02 -3.36 4.57
C LEU A 6 24.02 -2.86 5.61
N SER A 7 24.50 -2.31 6.73
CA SER A 7 23.65 -1.73 7.78
C SER A 7 22.96 -0.46 7.31
N CYS A 8 23.67 0.42 6.59
CA CYS A 8 23.10 1.63 6.00
C CYS A 8 22.01 1.31 4.96
N MET A 9 22.26 0.33 4.09
CA MET A 9 21.26 -0.13 3.10
C MET A 9 20.02 -0.74 3.76
N LYS A 10 20.17 -1.61 4.78
CA LYS A 10 19.03 -2.18 5.53
C LYS A 10 18.20 -1.08 6.21
N TYR A 11 18.85 -0.08 6.78
CA TYR A 11 18.17 1.03 7.46
C TYR A 11 17.40 1.92 6.48
N LEU A 12 17.99 2.28 5.34
CA LEU A 12 17.31 3.02 4.27
C LEU A 12 16.10 2.24 3.74
N MET A 13 16.22 0.94 3.50
CA MET A 13 15.10 0.09 3.08
C MET A 13 13.95 0.08 4.09
N PHE A 14 14.27 0.07 5.39
CA PHE A 14 13.26 0.11 6.45
C PHE A 14 12.54 1.47 6.47
N ILE A 15 13.29 2.57 6.41
CA ILE A 15 12.73 3.93 6.38
C ILE A 15 11.82 4.13 5.17
N PHE A 16 12.28 3.81 3.97
CA PHE A 16 11.47 4.01 2.76
C PHE A 16 10.19 3.16 2.78
N ASN A 17 10.26 1.90 3.22
CA ASN A 17 9.07 1.07 3.38
C ASN A 17 8.09 1.61 4.44
N PHE A 18 8.61 2.21 5.52
CA PHE A 18 7.78 2.83 6.54
C PHE A 18 7.03 4.06 6.00
N PHE A 19 7.69 4.89 5.19
CA PHE A 19 7.02 6.01 4.51
C PHE A 19 5.95 5.54 3.52
N ILE A 20 6.21 4.48 2.74
CA ILE A 20 5.22 3.89 1.83
C ILE A 20 4.03 3.33 2.62
N PHE A 21 4.28 2.66 3.74
CA PHE A 21 3.25 2.14 4.62
C PHE A 21 2.35 3.25 5.20
N LEU A 22 2.96 4.35 5.68
CA LEU A 22 2.23 5.53 6.16
C LEU A 22 1.42 6.18 5.05
N GLY A 23 2.01 6.35 3.86
CA GLY A 23 1.32 6.91 2.70
C GLY A 23 0.13 6.05 2.27
N GLY A 24 0.31 4.73 2.21
CA GLY A 24 -0.77 3.77 1.91
C GLY A 24 -1.88 3.82 2.97
N SER A 25 -1.53 3.87 4.25
CA SER A 25 -2.49 4.01 5.36
C SER A 25 -3.29 5.31 5.25
N PHE A 26 -2.63 6.42 4.89
CA PHE A 26 -3.28 7.71 4.71
C PHE A 26 -4.25 7.70 3.52
N LEU A 27 -3.82 7.16 2.38
CA LEU A 27 -4.66 7.01 1.18
C LEU A 27 -5.88 6.12 1.44
N LEU A 28 -5.69 5.01 2.15
CA LEU A 28 -6.78 4.15 2.59
C LEU A 28 -7.73 4.87 3.54
N GLY A 29 -7.18 5.59 4.53
CA GLY A 29 -7.97 6.35 5.49
C GLY A 29 -8.84 7.40 4.81
N VAL A 30 -8.27 8.19 3.88
CA VAL A 30 -9.02 9.17 3.09
C VAL A 30 -10.04 8.49 2.17
N GLY A 31 -9.68 7.39 1.52
CA GLY A 31 -10.59 6.61 0.68
C GLY A 31 -11.81 6.11 1.47
N VAL A 32 -11.58 5.43 2.60
CA VAL A 32 -12.65 4.95 3.49
C VAL A 32 -13.47 6.10 4.06
N TRP A 33 -12.82 7.19 4.46
CA TRP A 33 -13.50 8.39 4.97
C TRP A 33 -14.55 8.90 3.96
N VAL A 34 -14.16 9.03 2.69
CA VAL A 34 -15.05 9.46 1.60
C VAL A 34 -16.22 8.48 1.37
N LEU A 35 -16.04 7.17 1.61
CA LEU A 35 -17.14 6.19 1.51
C LEU A 35 -18.06 6.17 2.74
N VAL A 36 -17.51 6.41 3.93
CA VAL A 36 -18.24 6.31 5.20
C VAL A 36 -19.05 7.56 5.48
N ASP A 37 -18.64 8.73 4.97
CA ASP A 37 -19.27 10.01 5.29
C ASP A 37 -20.78 10.02 4.93
N PRO A 38 -21.68 10.07 5.93
CA PRO A 38 -23.11 10.01 5.71
C PRO A 38 -23.71 11.34 5.27
N MET A 39 -22.91 12.41 5.15
CA MET A 39 -23.35 13.76 4.76
C MET A 39 -23.72 13.93 3.28
N GLY A 40 -24.01 12.84 2.55
CA GLY A 40 -24.38 12.89 1.12
C GLY A 40 -23.18 12.93 0.16
N PHE A 41 -21.95 12.98 0.66
CA PHE A 41 -20.73 12.85 -0.15
C PHE A 41 -20.70 11.54 -0.94
N ARG A 42 -21.14 10.44 -0.32
CA ARG A 42 -21.24 9.14 -0.99
C ARG A 42 -22.21 9.16 -2.18
N GLU A 43 -23.33 9.89 -2.06
CA GLU A 43 -24.31 10.05 -3.14
C GLU A 43 -23.76 10.93 -4.27
N ILE A 44 -23.03 12.01 -3.93
CA ILE A 44 -22.40 12.89 -4.93
C ILE A 44 -21.28 12.16 -5.69
N VAL A 45 -20.50 11.34 -4.99
CA VAL A 45 -19.46 10.48 -5.58
C VAL A 45 -20.10 9.39 -6.43
N ALA A 46 -21.18 8.75 -5.97
CA ALA A 46 -21.91 7.73 -6.73
C ALA A 46 -22.62 8.30 -7.97
N ALA A 47 -23.09 9.54 -7.91
CA ALA A 47 -23.69 10.24 -9.05
C ALA A 47 -22.67 10.54 -10.16
N ASN A 48 -21.38 10.58 -9.83
CA ASN A 48 -20.30 10.83 -10.78
C ASN A 48 -19.47 9.56 -10.99
N PRO A 49 -19.66 8.82 -12.10
CA PRO A 49 -18.97 7.55 -12.32
C PRO A 49 -17.44 7.68 -12.31
N VAL A 50 -16.91 8.84 -12.69
CA VAL A 50 -15.48 9.15 -12.65
C VAL A 50 -14.96 9.25 -11.21
N LEU A 51 -15.69 9.91 -10.32
CA LEU A 51 -15.30 10.05 -8.91
C LEU A 51 -15.43 8.71 -8.19
N PHE A 52 -16.52 7.97 -8.44
CA PHE A 52 -16.72 6.64 -7.89
C PHE A 52 -15.56 5.69 -8.26
N THR A 53 -15.19 5.67 -9.54
CA THR A 53 -14.05 4.87 -10.03
C THR A 53 -12.74 5.34 -9.41
N GLY A 54 -12.51 6.66 -9.36
CA GLY A 54 -11.29 7.23 -8.78
C GLY A 54 -11.09 6.86 -7.31
N VAL A 55 -12.14 6.91 -6.51
CA VAL A 55 -12.08 6.53 -5.08
C VAL A 55 -11.77 5.04 -4.92
N TYR A 56 -12.38 4.17 -5.72
CA TYR A 56 -12.07 2.73 -5.73
C TYR A 56 -10.62 2.46 -6.15
N VAL A 57 -10.10 3.17 -7.16
CA VAL A 57 -8.71 3.05 -7.61
C VAL A 57 -7.74 3.52 -6.53
N ILE A 58 -8.04 4.63 -5.83
CA ILE A 58 -7.23 5.12 -4.71
C ILE A 58 -7.23 4.11 -3.56
N LEU A 59 -8.37 3.49 -3.24
CA LEU A 59 -8.48 2.41 -2.26
C LEU A 59 -7.65 1.18 -2.66
N ALA A 60 -7.77 0.74 -3.91
CA ALA A 60 -7.01 -0.39 -4.44
C ALA A 60 -5.49 -0.11 -4.39
N MET A 61 -5.05 1.02 -4.93
CA MET A 61 -3.65 1.44 -4.91
C MET A 61 -3.12 1.63 -3.49
N GLY A 62 -3.90 2.28 -2.61
CA GLY A 62 -3.54 2.49 -1.20
C GLY A 62 -3.37 1.17 -0.45
N SER A 63 -4.26 0.20 -0.69
CA SER A 63 -4.14 -1.15 -0.12
C SER A 63 -2.88 -1.87 -0.57
N MET A 64 -2.53 -1.75 -1.86
CA MET A 64 -1.31 -2.34 -2.39
C MET A 64 -0.07 -1.71 -1.78
N LEU A 65 -0.02 -0.39 -1.65
CA LEU A 65 1.09 0.33 -1.03
C LEU A 65 1.25 -0.02 0.46
N PHE A 66 0.13 -0.12 1.19
CA PHE A 66 0.12 -0.54 2.59
C PHE A 66 0.71 -1.95 2.76
N LEU A 67 0.22 -2.91 1.97
CA LEU A 67 0.73 -4.28 1.98
C LEU A 67 2.20 -4.34 1.58
N LEU A 68 2.60 -3.61 0.53
CA LEU A 68 3.98 -3.56 0.06
C LEU A 68 4.93 -3.05 1.15
N GLY A 69 4.55 -1.98 1.86
CA GLY A 69 5.33 -1.43 2.96
C GLY A 69 5.42 -2.38 4.16
N PHE A 70 4.30 -3.02 4.53
CA PHE A 70 4.28 -3.99 5.64
C PHE A 70 5.14 -5.22 5.35
N LEU A 71 5.02 -5.78 4.14
CA LEU A 71 5.82 -6.91 3.68
C LEU A 71 7.29 -6.54 3.50
N GLY A 72 7.59 -5.32 3.05
CA GLY A 72 8.94 -4.80 2.94
C GLY A 72 9.63 -4.73 4.30
N CYS A 73 8.94 -4.25 5.34
CA CYS A 73 9.42 -4.28 6.72
C CYS A 73 9.58 -5.72 7.24
N CYS A 74 8.57 -6.58 7.05
CA CYS A 74 8.64 -7.98 7.48
C CYS A 74 9.76 -8.77 6.78
N GLY A 75 10.03 -8.49 5.51
CA GLY A 75 11.09 -9.14 4.74
C GLY A 75 12.48 -8.57 4.97
N ALA A 76 12.60 -7.32 5.41
CA ALA A 76 13.87 -6.79 5.91
C ALA A 76 14.26 -7.44 7.25
N ILE A 77 13.26 -7.76 8.09
CA ILE A 77 13.45 -8.41 9.40
C ILE A 77 13.62 -9.92 9.25
N ARG A 78 12.83 -10.56 8.39
CA ARG A 78 12.93 -11.99 8.08
C ARG A 78 13.76 -12.14 6.82
N GLU A 79 15.03 -12.48 7.00
CA GLU A 79 15.99 -12.83 5.93
C GLU A 79 15.60 -14.09 5.11
N ASN A 80 14.30 -14.39 4.99
CA ASN A 80 13.72 -15.54 4.33
C ASN A 80 13.04 -15.11 3.01
N LYS A 81 13.84 -15.08 1.93
CA LYS A 81 13.50 -14.54 0.60
C LYS A 81 12.29 -15.18 -0.11
N CYS A 82 11.85 -16.37 0.31
CA CYS A 82 10.78 -17.11 -0.39
C CYS A 82 9.36 -16.58 -0.15
N LEU A 83 9.07 -15.95 0.98
CA LEU A 83 7.71 -15.51 1.34
C LEU A 83 7.33 -14.16 0.70
N LEU A 84 8.31 -13.27 0.50
CA LEU A 84 8.13 -11.96 -0.12
C LEU A 84 7.79 -12.04 -1.62
N MET A 85 8.38 -13.01 -2.33
CA MET A 85 8.14 -13.26 -3.76
C MET A 85 6.72 -13.74 -4.04
N PHE A 86 6.17 -14.62 -3.20
CA PHE A 86 4.83 -15.16 -3.40
C PHE A 86 3.74 -14.10 -3.23
N VAL A 87 3.86 -13.24 -2.22
CA VAL A 87 2.85 -12.19 -1.97
C VAL A 87 2.89 -11.09 -3.04
N SER A 88 4.08 -10.74 -3.52
CA SER A 88 4.24 -9.75 -4.60
C SER A 88 3.72 -10.26 -5.96
N VAL A 89 3.88 -11.55 -6.25
CA VAL A 89 3.27 -12.17 -7.44
C VAL A 89 1.73 -12.23 -7.33
N LEU A 90 1.20 -12.57 -6.15
CA LEU A 90 -0.24 -12.65 -5.91
C LEU A 90 -0.93 -11.28 -6.00
N GLN A 91 -0.35 -10.23 -5.41
CA GLN A 91 -0.88 -8.86 -5.52
C GLN A 91 -0.88 -8.34 -6.96
N ARG A 92 0.15 -8.66 -7.77
CA ARG A 92 0.19 -8.30 -9.19
C ARG A 92 -0.89 -9.02 -10.00
N HIS A 93 -1.15 -10.28 -9.68
CA HIS A 93 -2.17 -11.06 -10.37
C HIS A 93 -3.60 -10.57 -10.07
N LEU A 94 -3.83 -10.06 -8.85
CA LEU A 94 -5.11 -9.47 -8.45
C LEU A 94 -5.37 -8.11 -9.13
N SER A 95 -4.32 -7.30 -9.34
CA SER A 95 -4.40 -6.04 -10.10
C SER A 95 -4.66 -6.23 -11.60
N HIS A 96 -4.36 -7.40 -12.15
CA HIS A 96 -4.61 -7.73 -13.56
C HIS A 96 -5.98 -8.39 -13.77
N ILE A 97 -6.63 -8.80 -12.68
CA ILE A 97 -7.99 -9.38 -12.68
C ILE A 97 -9.08 -8.29 -12.58
N PHE A 98 -8.70 -7.11 -12.09
CA PHE A 98 -9.55 -5.93 -11.89
C PHE A 98 -9.27 -4.89 -12.98
#